data_AF-A0A087TP24-F1
#
_entry.id   AF-A0A087TP24-F1
#
_cell.length_a   1.000
_cell.length_b   1.000
_cell.length_c   1.000
_cell.angle_alpha   90.00
_cell.angle_beta   90.00
_cell.angle_gamma   90.00
#
_symmetry.space_group_name_H-M   'P 1'
#
loop_
_entity.id
_entity.type
_entity.pdbx_description
1 polymer ?
#
loop_
_entity_poly.entity_id
_entity_poly.type
_entity_poly.pdbx_seq_one_letter_code
_entity_poly.pdbx_strand_id
1 'polypeptide(L)'
;MKVKKNREILCKITDCIFFCGSFETPLRRHDEKDDSVNPGVFRGLVNFASKLDSDLKNHLETSAVFKGVSKTIHNEILDCLFQIYHEEIRTEIRKACSLMADDTTDVSEHT
;
A
#
# COMPACT_ATOMS: atom_id res chain seq x y z
N MET A 1 -25.84 -1.82 5.40
CA MET A 1 -24.95 -2.88 5.94
C MET A 1 -23.75 -3.21 5.04
N LYS A 2 -23.93 -3.47 3.73
CA LYS A 2 -22.80 -3.79 2.81
C LYS A 2 -21.67 -2.75 2.78
N VAL A 3 -21.99 -1.46 2.69
CA VAL A 3 -20.98 -0.38 2.63
C VAL A 3 -20.10 -0.34 3.88
N LYS A 4 -20.69 -0.56 5.07
CA LYS A 4 -19.93 -0.57 6.34
C LYS A 4 -18.91 -1.71 6.35
N LYS A 5 -19.33 -2.92 5.98
CA LYS A 5 -18.43 -4.07 5.88
C LYS A 5 -17.31 -3.82 4.87
N ASN A 6 -17.62 -3.28 3.70
CA ASN A 6 -16.59 -2.96 2.69
C ASN A 6 -15.57 -1.94 3.21
N ARG A 7 -16.00 -0.94 3.98
CA ARG A 7 -15.09 0.02 4.63
C ARG A 7 -14.21 -0.67 5.66
N GLU A 8 -14.76 -1.54 6.50
CA GLU A 8 -13.99 -2.30 7.49
C GLU A 8 -12.93 -3.20 6.82
N ILE A 9 -13.27 -3.85 5.69
CA ILE A 9 -12.30 -4.62 4.91
C ILE A 9 -11.25 -3.71 4.29
N LEU A 10 -11.64 -2.57 3.71
CA LEU A 10 -10.72 -1.61 3.13
C LEU A 10 -9.71 -1.13 4.17
N CYS A 11 -10.15 -0.79 5.39
CA CYS A 11 -9.26 -0.42 6.49
C CYS A 11 -8.22 -1.51 6.77
N LYS A 12 -8.63 -2.78 6.89
CA LYS A 12 -7.71 -3.90 7.14
C LYS A 12 -6.69 -4.09 6.02
N ILE A 13 -7.11 -3.89 4.76
CA ILE A 13 -6.22 -3.94 3.60
C ILE A 13 -5.24 -2.76 3.61
N THR A 14 -5.71 -1.56 3.95
CA THR A 14 -4.86 -0.37 4.13
C THR A 14 -3.83 -0.59 5.24
N ASP A 15 -4.19 -1.23 6.35
CA ASP A 15 -3.24 -1.57 7.42
C ASP A 15 -2.13 -2.52 6.92
N CYS A 16 -2.48 -3.48 6.05
CA CYS A 16 -1.49 -4.34 5.40
C CYS A 16 -0.55 -3.55 4.47
N ILE A 17 -1.07 -2.52 3.78
CA ILE A 17 -0.25 -1.62 2.94
C ILE A 17 0.70 -0.80 3.82
N PHE A 18 0.22 -0.24 4.93
CA PHE A 18 1.04 0.51 5.87
C PHE A 18 2.12 -0.35 6.51
N PHE A 19 1.80 -1.61 6.87
CA PHE A 19 2.80 -2.55 7.32
C PHE A 19 3.90 -2.71 6.25
N CYS A 20 3.50 -2.96 5.00
CA CYS A 20 4.49 -3.13 3.95
C CYS A 20 5.37 -1.90 3.75
N GLY A 21 4.80 -0.69 3.80
CA GLY A 21 5.57 0.56 3.74
C GLY A 21 6.49 0.77 4.94
N SER A 22 6.03 0.44 6.16
CA SER A 22 6.79 0.63 7.41
C SER A 22 7.98 -0.32 7.52
N PHE A 23 7.87 -1.52 6.94
CA PHE A 23 8.92 -2.54 6.96
C PHE A 23 9.67 -2.65 5.62
N GLU A 24 9.50 -1.68 4.72
CA GLU A 24 10.15 -1.62 3.39
C GLU A 24 9.96 -2.90 2.56
N THR A 25 8.83 -3.58 2.75
CA THR A 25 8.56 -4.83 2.05
C THR A 25 7.82 -4.56 0.73
N PRO A 26 8.10 -5.34 -0.33
CA PRO A 26 7.45 -5.13 -1.62
C PRO A 26 5.93 -5.34 -1.55
N LEU A 27 5.18 -4.31 -1.94
CA LEU A 27 3.72 -4.40 -2.15
C LEU A 27 3.36 -5.25 -3.37
N ARG A 28 4.22 -5.25 -4.39
CA ARG A 28 4.06 -6.00 -5.65
C ARG A 28 5.26 -6.89 -5.91
N ARG A 29 5.00 -7.97 -6.63
CA ARG A 29 6.04 -8.80 -7.26
C ARG A 29 6.15 -8.46 -8.74
N HIS A 30 7.28 -8.86 -9.32
CA HIS A 30 7.44 -8.90 -10.77
C HIS A 30 6.51 -9.95 -11.42
N ASP A 31 6.28 -11.08 -10.74
CA ASP A 31 5.35 -12.13 -11.20
C ASP A 31 4.13 -12.19 -10.27
N GLU A 32 2.95 -11.91 -10.83
CA GLU A 32 1.68 -11.84 -10.10
C GLU A 32 0.71 -12.96 -10.48
N LYS A 33 1.20 -14.03 -11.12
CA LYS A 33 0.36 -15.18 -11.39
C LYS A 33 -0.17 -15.80 -10.09
N ASP A 34 -1.43 -16.20 -10.12
CA ASP A 34 -2.15 -16.75 -8.96
C ASP A 34 -1.57 -18.08 -8.45
N ASP A 35 -0.82 -18.79 -9.30
CA ASP A 35 -0.18 -20.07 -9.02
C ASP A 35 1.29 -19.94 -8.60
N SER A 36 1.80 -18.72 -8.40
CA SER A 36 3.21 -18.56 -8.05
C SER A 36 3.51 -19.19 -6.67
N VAL A 37 4.62 -19.93 -6.60
CA VAL A 37 5.10 -20.60 -5.38
C VAL A 37 5.33 -19.62 -4.22
N ASN A 38 5.56 -18.35 -4.52
CA ASN A 38 5.71 -17.28 -3.53
C ASN A 38 4.72 -16.16 -3.83
N PRO A 39 3.55 -16.10 -3.17
CA PRO A 39 2.52 -15.10 -3.47
C PRO A 39 2.93 -13.65 -3.17
N GLY A 40 4.10 -13.42 -2.54
CA GLY A 40 4.59 -12.09 -2.18
C GLY A 40 4.19 -11.69 -0.76
N VAL A 41 4.97 -10.78 -0.16
CA VAL A 41 4.84 -10.41 1.27
C VAL A 41 3.45 -9.86 1.57
N PHE A 42 2.97 -8.92 0.76
CA PHE A 42 1.63 -8.34 0.93
C PHE A 42 0.51 -9.39 0.90
N ARG A 43 0.51 -10.29 -0.10
CA ARG A 43 -0.53 -11.32 -0.22
C ARG A 43 -0.42 -12.36 0.91
N GLY A 44 0.79 -12.70 1.32
CA GLY A 44 1.05 -13.52 2.51
C GLY A 44 0.48 -12.87 3.78
N LEU A 45 0.66 -11.56 3.94
CA LEU A 45 0.15 -10.79 5.07
C LEU A 45 -1.38 -10.72 5.09
N VAL A 46 -2.03 -10.43 3.97
CA VAL A 46 -3.51 -10.44 3.87
C VAL A 46 -4.06 -11.83 4.16
N ASN A 47 -3.44 -12.88 3.63
CA ASN A 47 -3.83 -14.25 3.92
C ASN A 47 -3.64 -14.58 5.41
N PHE A 48 -2.55 -14.14 6.03
CA PHE A 48 -2.33 -14.29 7.47
C PHE A 48 -3.39 -13.54 8.28
N ALA A 49 -3.69 -12.28 7.96
CA ALA A 49 -4.73 -11.49 8.61
C ALA A 49 -6.11 -12.16 8.52
N SER A 50 -6.43 -12.80 7.38
CA SER A 50 -7.68 -13.55 7.21
C SER A 50 -7.80 -14.78 8.12
N LYS A 51 -6.69 -15.35 8.60
CA LYS A 51 -6.72 -16.43 9.60
C LYS A 51 -7.14 -15.92 10.99
N LEU A 52 -6.95 -14.63 11.26
CA LEU A 52 -7.28 -13.98 12.52
C LEU A 52 -8.66 -13.31 12.47
N ASP A 53 -9.14 -12.97 11.28
CA ASP A 53 -10.37 -12.22 11.06
C ASP A 53 -11.32 -12.96 10.09
N SER A 54 -12.40 -13.51 10.65
CA SER A 54 -13.37 -14.31 9.90
C SER A 54 -14.18 -13.49 8.89
N ASP A 55 -14.43 -12.20 9.16
CA ASP A 55 -15.10 -11.31 8.21
C ASP A 55 -14.20 -11.03 7.00
N LEU A 56 -12.90 -10.81 7.23
CA LEU A 56 -11.90 -10.66 6.16
C LEU A 56 -11.79 -11.95 5.34
N LYS A 57 -11.70 -13.10 6.00
CA LYS A 57 -11.70 -14.40 5.31
C LYS A 57 -12.93 -14.58 4.44
N ASN A 58 -14.11 -14.42 5.01
CA ASN A 58 -15.36 -14.57 4.29
C ASN A 58 -15.44 -13.59 3.11
N HIS A 59 -14.94 -12.35 3.27
CA HIS A 59 -14.90 -11.39 2.18
C HIS A 59 -13.98 -11.81 1.03
N LEU A 60 -12.76 -12.28 1.34
CA LEU A 60 -11.80 -12.74 0.32
C LEU A 60 -12.33 -13.95 -0.48
N GLU A 61 -13.09 -14.82 0.18
CA GLU A 61 -13.69 -16.02 -0.42
C GLU A 61 -14.95 -15.71 -1.23
N THR A 62 -15.82 -14.83 -0.73
CA THR A 62 -17.18 -14.63 -1.30
C THR A 62 -17.33 -13.39 -2.20
N SER A 63 -16.46 -12.40 -2.07
CA SER A 63 -16.60 -11.14 -2.81
C SER A 63 -16.10 -11.28 -4.25
N ALA A 64 -16.99 -11.04 -5.22
CA ALA A 64 -16.65 -11.08 -6.64
C ALA A 64 -16.13 -9.74 -7.19
N VAL A 65 -16.49 -8.62 -6.57
CA VAL A 65 -16.26 -7.27 -7.11
C VAL A 65 -14.99 -6.63 -6.53
N PHE A 66 -14.76 -6.81 -5.23
CA PHE A 66 -13.64 -6.21 -4.52
C PHE A 66 -13.07 -7.26 -3.59
N LYS A 67 -11.81 -7.68 -3.78
CA LYS A 67 -11.11 -8.54 -2.84
C LYS A 67 -9.98 -7.80 -2.10
N GLY A 68 -9.74 -6.53 -2.43
CA GLY A 68 -8.65 -5.76 -1.83
C GLY A 68 -7.24 -6.14 -2.26
N VAL A 69 -7.07 -7.21 -3.06
CA VAL A 69 -5.76 -7.77 -3.48
C VAL A 69 -5.41 -7.50 -4.95
N SER A 70 -6.28 -6.83 -5.71
CA SER A 70 -6.01 -6.58 -7.13
C SER A 70 -5.06 -5.39 -7.31
N LYS A 71 -4.26 -5.44 -8.38
CA LYS A 71 -3.37 -4.33 -8.77
C LYS A 71 -4.11 -2.98 -8.80
N THR A 72 -5.27 -2.93 -9.44
CA THR A 72 -6.05 -1.70 -9.60
C THR A 72 -6.40 -1.09 -8.26
N ILE A 73 -6.94 -1.91 -7.34
CA ILE A 73 -7.30 -1.45 -6.00
C ILE A 73 -6.08 -0.95 -5.23
N HIS A 74 -4.94 -1.65 -5.31
CA HIS A 74 -3.71 -1.19 -4.65
C HIS A 74 -3.27 0.17 -5.18
N ASN A 75 -3.30 0.39 -6.50
CA ASN A 75 -2.96 1.68 -7.08
C ASN A 75 -3.90 2.77 -6.59
N GLU A 76 -5.22 2.53 -6.61
CA GLU A 76 -6.20 3.51 -6.13
C GLU A 76 -5.96 3.89 -4.67
N ILE A 77 -5.67 2.92 -3.80
CA ILE A 77 -5.34 3.19 -2.39
C ILE A 77 -4.04 4.00 -2.29
N LEU A 78 -2.99 3.61 -3.02
CA LEU A 78 -1.71 4.32 -3.03
C LEU A 78 -1.85 5.75 -3.56
N ASP A 79 -2.65 5.98 -4.59
CA ASP A 79 -2.91 7.30 -5.14
C ASP A 79 -3.66 8.17 -4.13
N CYS A 80 -4.65 7.61 -3.42
CA CYS A 80 -5.34 8.31 -2.34
C CYS A 80 -4.37 8.68 -1.20
N LEU A 81 -3.52 7.73 -0.77
CA LEU A 81 -2.51 7.98 0.26
C LEU A 81 -1.52 9.07 -0.20
N PHE A 82 -1.04 8.96 -1.43
CA PHE A 82 -0.14 9.93 -2.05
C PHE A 82 -0.74 11.33 -2.01
N GLN A 83 -2.00 11.51 -2.42
CA GLN A 83 -2.66 12.80 -2.37
C GLN A 83 -2.72 13.38 -0.95
N ILE A 84 -3.08 12.56 0.05
CA ILE A 84 -3.16 13.00 1.45
C ILE A 84 -1.78 13.46 1.94
N TYR A 85 -0.75 12.62 1.78
CA TYR A 85 0.60 12.96 2.20
C TYR A 85 1.16 14.17 1.45
N HIS A 86 0.85 14.28 0.16
CA HIS A 86 1.30 15.40 -0.66
C HIS A 86 0.67 16.73 -0.21
N GLU A 87 -0.61 16.75 0.17
CA GLU A 87 -1.23 17.96 0.72
C GLU A 87 -0.66 18.32 2.11
N GLU A 88 -0.35 17.33 2.94
CA GLU A 88 0.29 17.55 4.24
C GLU A 88 1.69 18.17 4.06
N ILE A 89 2.53 17.55 3.23
CA ILE A 89 3.87 18.05 2.90
C ILE A 89 3.79 19.45 2.30
N ARG A 90 2.85 19.70 1.38
CA ARG A 90 2.65 21.02 0.78
C ARG A 90 2.27 22.06 1.84
N THR A 91 1.45 21.68 2.82
CA THR A 91 1.05 22.55 3.93
C THR A 91 2.26 22.90 4.80
N GLU A 92 3.11 21.93 5.12
CA GLU A 92 4.33 22.16 5.90
C GLU A 92 5.34 23.02 5.14
N ILE A 93 5.53 22.78 3.83
CA ILE A 93 6.38 23.62 2.98
C ILE A 93 5.88 25.07 2.95
N ARG A 94 4.57 25.30 2.85
CA ARG A 94 4.00 26.66 2.84
C ARG A 94 4.20 27.41 4.16
N LYS A 95 4.33 26.69 5.28
CA LYS A 95 4.64 27.27 6.59
C LYS A 95 6.14 27.49 6.80
N ALA A 96 7.00 26.83 6.03
CA ALA A 96 8.44 26.96 6.16
C ALA A 96 8.90 28.35 5.71
N CYS A 97 9.69 29.02 6.57
CA CYS A 97 10.19 30.37 6.30
C CYS A 97 11.57 30.40 5.64
N SER A 98 12.21 29.24 5.45
CA SER A 98 13.58 29.13 4.93
C SER A 98 13.73 27.91 4.04
N LEU A 99 14.43 28.07 2.93
CA LEU A 99 14.85 27.01 2.03
C LEU A 99 16.38 26.92 2.09
N MET A 100 16.90 25.72 2.34
CA MET A 100 18.34 25.44 2.24
C MET A 100 18.57 24.66 0.95
N ALA A 101 19.43 25.18 0.08
CA ALA A 101 19.84 24.51 -1.14
C ALA A 101 21.34 24.20 -1.02
N ASP A 102 21.68 22.93 -1.25
CA ASP A 102 23.06 22.46 -1.32
C ASP A 102 23.32 22.00 -2.74
N ASP A 103 24.45 22.41 -3.30
CA ASP A 103 24.85 22.10 -4.68
C ASP A 103 26.07 21.18 -4.59
N THR A 104 25.84 19.88 -4.81
CA THR A 104 26.90 18.85 -4.80
C THR A 104 27.20 18.43 -6.23
N THR A 105 28.45 18.63 -6.68
CA THR A 105 28.93 18.15 -7.98
C THR A 105 29.26 16.66 -7.89
N ASP A 106 28.63 15.84 -8.73
CA ASP A 106 28.96 14.42 -8.88
C ASP A 106 30.35 14.27 -9.54
N VAL A 107 31.25 13.56 -8.86
CA VAL A 107 32.62 13.27 -9.32
C VAL A 107 32.76 11.76 -9.57
N SER A 108 31.87 11.19 -10.37
CA SER A 108 32.06 9.82 -10.85
C SER A 108 33.18 9.79 -11.88
N GLU A 109 34.37 9.32 -11.49
CA GLU A 109 35.41 8.91 -12.45
C GLU A 109 34.96 7.63 -13.15
N HIS A 110 34.65 7.72 -14.43
CA HIS A 110 34.60 6.55 -15.30
C HIS A 110 36.02 6.02 -15.49
N THR A 111 36.36 4.94 -14.79
CA THR A 111 37.49 4.06 -15.15
C THR A 111 36.96 2.68 -15.53
#